data_AF-A0A5N7DQW0-F1
#
_entry.id   AF-A0A5N7DQW0-F1
#
_cell.length_a   1.000
_cell.length_b   1.000
_cell.length_c   1.000
_cell.angle_alpha   90.00
_cell.angle_beta   90.00
_cell.angle_gamma   90.00
#
_symmetry.space_group_name_H-M   'P 1'
#
loop_
_entity.id
_entity.type
_entity.pdbx_description
1 polymer ?
#
loop_
_entity_poly.entity_id
_entity_poly.type
_entity_poly.pdbx_seq_one_letter_code
_entity_poly.pdbx_strand_id
1 'polypeptide(L)'
;MVGPPPSGITWLDDDKWIGREIAFGEPIPSKWRIVRKVHEREIVHTEWEGQRLDFRAEGRGVFLCTNADGKEAVVKVRFQIPFMGTYSSSSEERAKQARHDMGEKTLFEIDALRCLTNTDWVPGGYIEYILMERVPGVRPPAYWHPMDQEERDRLLKAFKEAYIECMACGRVHLDEGERNLIWDNRAGKCYIVDWEDALETTPKDSWHDRKYKQYLLKWD
;
A
#
# COMPACT_ATOMS: atom_id res chain seq x y z
N MET A 1 -9.82 -10.56 -16.98
CA MET A 1 -10.52 -9.32 -17.39
C MET A 1 -9.52 -8.20 -17.30
N VAL A 2 -9.38 -7.40 -18.36
CA VAL A 2 -8.64 -6.13 -18.28
C VAL A 2 -9.50 -5.22 -17.40
N GLY A 3 -8.93 -4.72 -16.29
CA GLY A 3 -9.65 -3.83 -15.39
C GLY A 3 -10.12 -2.56 -16.11
N PRO A 4 -11.05 -1.79 -15.50
CA PRO A 4 -11.44 -0.49 -16.03
C PRO A 4 -10.21 0.41 -16.27
N PRO A 5 -10.25 1.28 -17.29
CA PRO A 5 -9.17 2.22 -17.55
C PRO A 5 -8.98 3.18 -16.36
N PRO A 6 -7.76 3.69 -16.13
CA PRO A 6 -7.51 4.68 -15.09
C PRO A 6 -8.36 5.94 -15.31
N SER A 7 -8.74 6.62 -14.23
CA SER A 7 -9.54 7.85 -14.25
C SER A 7 -8.78 9.05 -14.83
N GLY A 8 -7.44 9.02 -14.78
CA GLY A 8 -6.57 10.14 -15.15
C GLY A 8 -6.56 11.29 -14.14
N ILE A 9 -7.18 11.11 -12.97
CA ILE A 9 -7.24 12.11 -11.91
C ILE A 9 -5.98 12.03 -11.04
N THR A 10 -5.42 13.19 -10.69
CA THR A 10 -4.45 13.30 -9.59
C THR A 10 -5.22 13.50 -8.29
N TRP A 11 -5.30 12.46 -7.48
CA TRP A 11 -6.08 12.46 -6.25
C TRP A 11 -5.33 13.12 -5.08
N LEU A 12 -4.00 12.98 -5.07
CA LEU A 12 -3.11 13.47 -4.00
C LEU A 12 -2.14 14.54 -4.53
N ASP A 13 -2.65 15.72 -4.86
CA ASP A 13 -1.86 16.83 -5.40
C ASP A 13 -0.66 17.22 -4.51
N ASP A 14 0.53 17.32 -5.10
CA ASP A 14 1.76 17.63 -4.36
C ASP A 14 1.69 19.01 -3.67
N ASP A 15 1.08 20.02 -4.29
CA ASP A 15 0.95 21.36 -3.72
C ASP A 15 0.08 21.35 -2.46
N LYS A 16 -0.84 20.38 -2.38
CA LYS A 16 -1.68 20.19 -1.20
C LYS A 16 -0.96 19.35 -0.16
N TRP A 17 -0.25 18.30 -0.55
CA TRP A 17 0.22 17.25 0.36
C TRP A 17 1.64 17.46 0.88
N ILE A 18 2.56 17.94 0.05
CA ILE A 18 3.96 18.09 0.46
C ILE A 18 4.11 19.19 1.51
N GLY A 19 4.88 18.91 2.56
CA GLY A 19 5.06 19.80 3.70
C GLY A 19 4.01 19.68 4.79
N ARG A 20 2.90 18.94 4.58
CA ARG A 20 1.91 18.68 5.63
C ARG A 20 2.51 17.87 6.77
N GLU A 21 2.07 18.16 8.00
CA GLU A 21 2.36 17.36 9.18
C GLU A 21 1.19 16.40 9.46
N ILE A 22 1.52 15.13 9.69
CA ILE A 22 0.58 14.10 10.12
C ILE A 22 0.96 13.71 11.55
N ALA A 23 -0.03 13.72 12.44
CA ALA A 23 0.13 13.29 13.82
C ALA A 23 -0.50 11.90 14.02
N PHE A 24 0.25 11.01 14.67
CA PHE A 24 -0.23 9.71 15.14
C PHE A 24 -0.29 9.78 16.67
N GLY A 25 -1.43 9.43 17.27
CA GLY A 25 -1.62 9.50 18.72
C GLY A 25 -1.20 8.24 19.47
N GLU A 26 -1.21 7.09 18.80
CA GLU A 26 -1.02 5.76 19.41
C GLU A 26 -0.22 4.85 18.46
N PRO A 27 0.46 3.80 18.96
CA PRO A 27 0.72 3.49 20.38
C PRO A 27 1.76 4.44 21.03
N ILE A 28 2.45 5.23 20.21
CA ILE A 28 3.40 6.26 20.66
C ILE A 28 3.09 7.54 19.88
N PRO A 29 2.72 8.64 20.56
CA PRO A 29 2.49 9.92 19.92
C PRO A 29 3.69 10.35 19.07
N SER A 30 3.46 10.67 17.80
CA SER A 30 4.52 11.12 16.90
C SER A 30 3.98 12.04 15.80
N LYS A 31 4.87 12.87 15.25
CA LYS A 31 4.56 13.85 14.22
C LYS A 31 5.54 13.72 13.06
N TRP A 32 5.00 13.69 11.85
CA TRP A 32 5.75 13.40 10.64
C TRP A 32 5.37 14.38 9.54
N ARG A 33 6.36 15.08 9.00
CA ARG A 33 6.20 15.98 7.86
C ARG A 33 6.41 15.24 6.56
N ILE A 34 5.44 15.34 5.65
CA ILE A 34 5.52 14.78 4.30
C ILE A 34 6.60 15.52 3.51
N VAL A 35 7.57 14.78 2.97
CA VAL A 35 8.69 15.32 2.21
C VAL A 35 8.47 15.19 0.72
N ARG A 36 7.99 14.03 0.26
CA ARG A 36 7.70 13.78 -1.16
C ARG A 36 6.73 12.60 -1.33
N LYS A 37 6.02 12.58 -2.44
CA LYS A 37 5.28 11.41 -2.91
C LYS A 37 6.24 10.37 -3.47
N VAL A 38 6.03 9.11 -3.10
CA VAL A 38 6.77 7.95 -3.62
C VAL A 38 5.95 7.30 -4.72
N HIS A 39 4.65 7.12 -4.48
CA HIS A 39 3.75 6.45 -5.40
C HIS A 39 2.31 6.90 -5.15
N GLU A 40 1.50 6.89 -6.21
CA GLU A 40 0.06 7.09 -6.17
C GLU A 40 -0.58 6.08 -7.11
N ARG A 41 -1.66 5.45 -6.67
CA ARG A 41 -2.49 4.58 -7.50
C ARG A 41 -3.95 4.71 -7.11
N GLU A 42 -4.80 4.29 -8.01
CA GLU A 42 -6.23 4.19 -7.80
C GLU A 42 -6.69 2.76 -8.05
N ILE A 43 -7.77 2.39 -7.37
CA ILE A 43 -8.53 1.17 -7.58
C ILE A 43 -9.94 1.66 -7.88
N VAL A 44 -10.31 1.64 -9.15
CA VAL A 44 -11.60 2.16 -9.59
C VAL A 44 -12.58 1.01 -9.75
N HIS A 45 -13.81 1.24 -9.31
CA HIS A 45 -14.91 0.30 -9.44
C HIS A 45 -16.18 1.04 -9.88
N THR A 46 -17.01 0.37 -10.66
CA THR A 46 -18.36 0.84 -10.95
C THR A 46 -19.23 0.75 -9.71
N GLU A 47 -20.32 1.52 -9.68
CA GLU A 47 -21.31 1.46 -8.60
C GLU A 47 -21.90 0.05 -8.44
N TRP A 48 -22.14 -0.65 -9.55
CA TRP A 48 -22.63 -2.03 -9.52
C TRP A 48 -21.64 -2.98 -8.83
N GLU A 49 -20.35 -2.89 -9.14
CA GLU A 49 -19.32 -3.71 -8.48
C GLU A 49 -19.23 -3.39 -6.99
N GLY A 50 -19.28 -2.10 -6.64
CA GLY A 50 -19.24 -1.69 -5.24
C GLY A 50 -20.45 -2.17 -4.43
N GLN A 51 -21.65 -2.07 -4.99
CA GLN A 51 -22.88 -2.47 -4.30
C GLN A 51 -23.13 -3.98 -4.31
N ARG A 52 -22.72 -4.68 -5.37
CA ARG A 52 -23.06 -6.10 -5.57
C ARG A 52 -21.95 -7.06 -5.19
N LEU A 53 -20.69 -6.66 -5.37
CA LEU A 53 -19.51 -7.47 -5.06
C LEU A 53 -18.72 -6.95 -3.86
N ASP A 54 -19.22 -5.88 -3.22
CA ASP A 54 -18.57 -5.23 -2.08
C ASP A 54 -17.17 -4.65 -2.39
N PHE A 55 -16.91 -4.34 -3.67
CA PHE A 55 -15.63 -3.80 -4.10
C PHE A 55 -15.45 -2.33 -3.68
N ARG A 56 -14.25 -1.98 -3.21
CA ARG A 56 -13.97 -0.65 -2.65
C ARG A 56 -13.22 0.19 -3.66
N ALA A 57 -13.87 1.25 -4.17
CA ALA A 57 -13.19 2.26 -4.95
C ALA A 57 -12.27 3.08 -4.04
N GLU A 58 -10.96 3.01 -4.27
CA GLU A 58 -9.96 3.54 -3.34
C GLU A 58 -8.81 4.27 -4.05
N GLY A 59 -8.44 5.44 -3.53
CA GLY A 59 -7.19 6.12 -3.85
C GLY A 59 -6.11 5.76 -2.83
N ARG A 60 -4.89 5.49 -3.30
CA ARG A 60 -3.73 5.11 -2.47
C ARG A 60 -2.53 5.99 -2.76
N GLY A 61 -1.95 6.54 -1.69
CA GLY A 61 -0.69 7.28 -1.73
C GLY A 61 0.36 6.65 -0.84
N VAL A 62 1.61 6.71 -1.25
CA VAL A 62 2.77 6.37 -0.43
C VAL A 62 3.68 7.59 -0.40
N PHE A 63 4.00 8.06 0.80
CA PHE A 63 4.81 9.26 1.03
C PHE A 63 6.04 8.94 1.86
N LEU A 64 7.14 9.62 1.55
CA LEU A 64 8.30 9.69 2.43
C LEU A 64 8.09 10.85 3.41
N CYS A 65 8.28 10.59 4.69
CA CYS A 65 8.10 11.57 5.76
C CYS A 65 9.33 11.66 6.65
N THR A 66 9.48 12.79 7.35
CA THR A 66 10.53 13.00 8.36
C THR A 66 9.93 13.50 9.68
N ASN A 67 10.51 13.13 10.81
CA ASN A 67 10.15 13.68 12.11
C ASN A 67 11.13 14.80 12.53
N ALA A 68 10.89 15.40 13.71
CA ALA A 68 11.75 16.46 14.26
C ALA A 68 13.20 16.02 14.52
N ASP A 69 13.42 14.73 14.78
CA ASP A 69 14.76 14.14 15.01
C ASP A 69 15.50 13.84 13.69
N GLY A 70 14.89 14.10 12.53
CA GLY A 70 15.44 13.76 11.22
C GLY A 70 15.32 12.28 10.85
N LYS A 71 14.56 11.48 11.61
CA LYS A 71 14.24 10.10 11.22
C LYS A 71 13.31 10.11 10.03
N GLU A 72 13.49 9.13 9.14
CA GLU A 72 12.64 8.91 7.99
C GLU A 72 11.63 7.78 8.23
N ALA A 73 10.44 7.93 7.67
CA ALA A 73 9.40 6.91 7.67
C ALA A 73 8.62 6.94 6.35
N VAL A 74 7.82 5.92 6.12
CA VAL A 74 6.86 5.87 5.02
C VAL A 74 5.45 5.99 5.59
N VAL A 75 4.64 6.85 5.00
CA VAL A 75 3.20 6.92 5.30
C VAL A 75 2.41 6.43 4.10
N LYS A 76 1.60 5.39 4.27
CA LYS A 76 0.59 4.97 3.30
C LYS A 76 -0.72 5.67 3.65
N VAL A 77 -1.31 6.35 2.68
CA VAL A 77 -2.61 7.01 2.77
C VAL A 77 -3.58 6.24 1.89
N ARG A 78 -4.75 5.91 2.44
CA ARG A 78 -5.82 5.21 1.73
C ARG A 78 -7.10 5.99 1.92
N PHE A 79 -7.88 6.22 0.88
CA PHE A 79 -9.12 6.99 1.02
C PHE A 79 -10.13 6.57 -0.02
N GLN A 80 -11.40 6.77 0.31
CA GLN A 80 -12.47 6.49 -0.62
C GLN A 80 -12.44 7.47 -1.80
N ILE A 81 -12.54 6.93 -3.02
CA ILE A 81 -12.78 7.72 -4.24
C ILE A 81 -14.19 7.43 -4.78
N PRO A 82 -14.75 8.32 -5.61
CA PRO A 82 -16.07 8.09 -6.20
C PRO A 82 -16.06 6.88 -7.14
N PHE A 83 -17.22 6.24 -7.31
CA PHE A 83 -17.39 5.20 -8.31
C PHE A 83 -17.08 5.72 -9.72
N MET A 84 -16.61 4.81 -10.57
CA MET A 84 -16.29 5.10 -11.95
C MET A 84 -17.46 5.78 -12.66
N GLY A 85 -17.19 6.93 -13.28
CA GLY A 85 -18.20 7.73 -13.97
C GLY A 85 -18.92 8.77 -13.10
N THR A 86 -18.63 8.83 -11.80
CA THR A 86 -19.28 9.77 -10.86
C THR A 86 -18.34 10.86 -10.32
N TYR A 87 -17.11 10.95 -10.84
CA TYR A 87 -16.09 11.89 -10.38
C TYR A 87 -16.52 13.35 -10.50
N SER A 88 -17.24 13.68 -11.58
CA SER A 88 -17.76 15.03 -11.86
C SER A 88 -19.17 15.26 -11.31
N SER A 89 -19.78 14.27 -10.65
CA SER A 89 -21.09 14.43 -10.00
C SER A 89 -20.99 15.44 -8.86
N SER A 90 -22.13 15.95 -8.38
CA SER A 90 -22.17 16.89 -7.27
C SER A 90 -21.58 16.27 -5.99
N SER A 91 -21.11 17.13 -5.09
CA SER A 91 -20.64 16.72 -3.76
C SER A 91 -21.68 15.89 -3.00
N GLU A 92 -22.97 16.23 -3.16
CA GLU A 92 -24.09 15.51 -2.54
C GLU A 92 -24.26 14.10 -3.13
N GLU A 93 -24.15 13.92 -4.44
CA GLU A 93 -24.21 12.60 -5.06
C GLU A 93 -23.02 11.72 -4.66
N ARG A 94 -21.83 12.30 -4.53
CA ARG A 94 -20.65 11.54 -4.07
C ARG A 94 -20.77 11.18 -2.59
N ALA A 95 -21.38 12.04 -1.77
CA ALA A 95 -21.61 11.76 -0.36
C ALA A 95 -22.50 10.52 -0.13
N LYS A 96 -23.46 10.25 -1.02
CA LYS A 96 -24.30 9.05 -0.96
C LYS A 96 -23.51 7.75 -1.11
N GLN A 97 -22.28 7.82 -1.63
CA GLN A 97 -21.41 6.66 -1.82
C GLN A 97 -20.58 6.34 -0.58
N ALA A 98 -20.56 7.24 0.42
CA ALA A 98 -19.73 7.12 1.61
C ALA A 98 -19.92 5.78 2.33
N ARG A 99 -18.80 5.10 2.58
CA ARG A 99 -18.75 3.90 3.42
C ARG A 99 -18.15 4.25 4.78
N HIS A 100 -18.79 3.71 5.82
CA HIS A 100 -18.37 3.88 7.21
C HIS A 100 -17.79 2.58 7.80
N ASP A 101 -17.96 1.45 7.11
CA ASP A 101 -17.46 0.15 7.51
C ASP A 101 -16.01 -0.03 7.07
N MET A 102 -15.11 0.43 7.91
CA MET A 102 -13.71 0.02 7.87
C MET A 102 -13.64 -1.53 7.93
N GLY A 103 -12.74 -2.15 7.17
CA GLY A 103 -12.42 -3.58 7.39
C GLY A 103 -11.91 -3.76 8.83
N GLU A 104 -11.80 -4.99 9.35
CA GLU A 104 -11.52 -5.33 10.77
C GLU A 104 -10.20 -4.81 11.41
N LYS A 105 -9.74 -3.59 11.09
CA LYS A 105 -8.70 -2.84 11.81
C LYS A 105 -9.15 -1.43 12.20
N THR A 106 -10.41 -1.31 12.60
CA THR A 106 -10.99 -0.11 13.24
C THR A 106 -10.63 -0.06 14.73
N LEU A 107 -9.36 0.17 15.06
CA LEU A 107 -8.99 0.46 16.47
C LEU A 107 -7.99 1.60 16.68
N PHE A 108 -7.72 2.43 15.67
CA PHE A 108 -6.86 3.62 15.86
C PHE A 108 -7.41 4.93 15.28
N GLU A 109 -8.70 4.97 14.97
CA GLU A 109 -9.36 6.13 14.37
C GLU A 109 -10.31 6.82 15.35
N ILE A 110 -9.79 7.71 16.22
CA ILE A 110 -10.64 8.74 16.85
C ILE A 110 -10.03 10.16 16.81
N ASP A 111 -8.71 10.36 16.71
CA ASP A 111 -8.14 11.73 16.69
C ASP A 111 -7.55 12.19 15.33
N ALA A 112 -7.12 11.27 14.46
CA ALA A 112 -6.59 11.64 13.14
C ALA A 112 -7.70 12.00 12.11
N LEU A 113 -8.87 11.34 12.20
CA LEU A 113 -10.01 11.58 11.32
C LEU A 113 -10.51 13.04 11.40
N ARG A 114 -10.59 13.63 12.60
CA ARG A 114 -11.18 14.97 12.78
C ARG A 114 -10.40 16.11 12.12
N CYS A 115 -9.11 15.92 11.84
CA CYS A 115 -8.30 16.95 11.18
C CYS A 115 -8.25 16.81 9.66
N LEU A 116 -8.65 15.66 9.07
CA LEU A 116 -8.32 15.31 7.68
C LEU A 116 -9.48 14.73 6.85
N THR A 117 -10.69 14.56 7.40
CA THR A 117 -11.87 13.99 6.68
C THR A 117 -12.44 14.86 5.56
N ASN A 118 -11.83 15.99 5.18
CA ASN A 118 -12.13 16.67 3.92
C ASN A 118 -11.21 16.17 2.80
N THR A 119 -11.25 14.88 2.49
CA THR A 119 -11.07 14.53 1.08
C THR A 119 -12.38 14.92 0.40
N ASP A 120 -12.39 16.06 -0.30
CA ASP A 120 -13.55 16.53 -1.08
C ASP A 120 -14.02 15.49 -2.13
N TRP A 121 -13.27 14.40 -2.32
CA TRP A 121 -13.56 13.31 -3.23
C TRP A 121 -14.87 12.60 -2.88
N VAL A 122 -15.05 12.10 -1.66
CA VAL A 122 -16.30 11.49 -1.19
C VAL A 122 -16.61 12.05 0.19
N PRO A 123 -17.45 13.10 0.30
CA PRO A 123 -17.81 13.67 1.60
C PRO A 123 -18.44 12.60 2.50
N GLY A 124 -17.93 12.47 3.73
CA GLY A 124 -18.35 11.43 4.67
C GLY A 124 -17.72 10.05 4.45
N GLY A 125 -16.90 9.88 3.41
CA GLY A 125 -16.08 8.69 3.20
C GLY A 125 -14.86 8.64 4.13
N TYR A 126 -14.08 7.57 4.02
CA TYR A 126 -12.93 7.32 4.91
C TYR A 126 -11.60 7.84 4.34
N ILE A 127 -10.65 8.09 5.25
CA ILE A 127 -9.23 8.28 4.95
C ILE A 127 -8.36 7.70 6.08
N GLU A 128 -7.52 6.73 5.75
CA GLU A 128 -6.62 6.03 6.66
C GLU A 128 -5.16 6.46 6.45
N TYR A 129 -4.40 6.51 7.54
CA TYR A 129 -2.96 6.74 7.55
C TYR A 129 -2.24 5.58 8.23
N ILE A 130 -1.27 4.99 7.54
CA ILE A 130 -0.44 3.91 8.08
C ILE A 130 1.01 4.38 8.08
N LEU A 131 1.55 4.63 9.27
CA LEU A 131 2.97 4.92 9.45
C LEU A 131 3.76 3.60 9.50
N MET A 132 4.81 3.53 8.71
CA MET A 132 5.70 2.38 8.62
C MET A 132 7.14 2.84 8.69
N GLU A 133 8.00 2.00 9.28
CA GLU A 133 9.43 2.20 9.17
C GLU A 133 9.87 2.11 7.70
N ARG A 134 10.76 3.02 7.29
CA ARG A 134 11.39 2.93 5.97
C ARG A 134 12.47 1.85 6.01
N VAL A 135 12.27 0.76 5.29
CA VAL A 135 13.32 -0.26 5.12
C VAL A 135 14.36 0.19 4.08
N PRO A 136 15.64 -0.17 4.26
CA PRO A 136 16.69 0.10 3.29
C PRO A 136 16.54 -0.77 2.04
N GLY A 137 17.14 -0.33 0.94
CA GLY A 137 17.16 -1.08 -0.33
C GLY A 137 16.33 -0.45 -1.43
N VAL A 138 16.18 -1.20 -2.53
CA VAL A 138 15.45 -0.79 -3.73
C VAL A 138 14.58 -1.93 -4.25
N ARG A 139 13.56 -1.61 -5.03
CA ARG A 139 12.80 -2.63 -5.75
C ARG A 139 13.76 -3.42 -6.65
N PRO A 140 13.83 -4.76 -6.53
CA PRO A 140 14.66 -5.54 -7.43
C PRO A 140 14.11 -5.51 -8.87
N PRO A 141 14.99 -5.60 -9.88
CA PRO A 141 14.54 -5.73 -11.25
C PRO A 141 13.85 -7.08 -11.48
N ALA A 142 12.81 -7.10 -12.32
CA ALA A 142 12.25 -8.35 -12.82
C ALA A 142 13.30 -9.17 -13.60
N TYR A 143 13.07 -10.46 -13.77
CA TYR A 143 14.08 -11.39 -14.24
C TYR A 143 14.63 -11.07 -15.64
N TRP A 144 13.83 -10.43 -16.50
CA TRP A 144 14.23 -10.04 -17.86
C TRP A 144 15.06 -8.76 -17.90
N HIS A 145 15.15 -8.02 -16.79
CA HIS A 145 16.04 -6.88 -16.66
C HIS A 145 17.43 -7.30 -16.16
N PRO A 146 18.50 -6.60 -16.58
CA PRO A 146 19.86 -6.91 -16.17
C PRO A 146 20.05 -6.86 -14.65
N MET A 147 20.76 -7.85 -14.11
CA MET A 147 21.24 -7.92 -12.73
C MET A 147 22.44 -8.87 -12.72
N ASP A 148 23.44 -8.59 -11.89
CA ASP A 148 24.53 -9.53 -11.69
C ASP A 148 24.02 -10.89 -11.18
N GLN A 149 24.57 -12.00 -11.68
CA GLN A 149 24.05 -13.33 -11.37
C GLN A 149 24.31 -13.70 -9.90
N GLU A 150 25.45 -13.34 -9.33
CA GLU A 150 25.75 -13.60 -7.92
C GLU A 150 24.83 -12.76 -7.01
N GLU A 151 24.56 -11.51 -7.39
CA GLU A 151 23.58 -10.69 -6.69
C GLU A 151 22.16 -11.27 -6.79
N ARG A 152 21.76 -11.78 -7.97
CA ARG A 152 20.46 -12.41 -8.16
C ARG A 152 20.32 -13.68 -7.33
N ASP A 153 21.34 -14.53 -7.26
CA ASP A 153 21.32 -15.73 -6.43
C ASP A 153 21.20 -15.38 -4.94
N ARG A 154 21.86 -14.32 -4.49
CA ARG A 154 21.69 -13.78 -3.12
C ARG A 154 20.27 -13.26 -2.88
N LEU A 155 19.69 -12.53 -3.84
CA LEU A 155 18.31 -12.06 -3.75
C LEU A 155 17.33 -13.24 -3.67
N LEU A 156 17.46 -14.26 -4.51
CA LEU A 156 16.58 -15.44 -4.50
C LEU A 156 16.65 -16.14 -3.14
N LYS A 157 17.86 -16.36 -2.62
CA LYS A 157 18.05 -16.95 -1.29
C LYS A 157 17.38 -16.11 -0.20
N ALA A 158 17.65 -14.80 -0.16
CA ALA A 158 17.10 -13.91 0.86
C ALA A 158 15.57 -13.78 0.77
N PHE A 159 15.01 -13.78 -0.45
CA PHE A 159 13.56 -13.78 -0.66
C PHE A 159 12.91 -15.05 -0.10
N LYS A 160 13.48 -16.23 -0.39
CA LYS A 160 12.99 -17.50 0.16
C LYS A 160 13.02 -17.51 1.68
N GLU A 161 14.13 -17.06 2.28
CA GLU A 161 14.28 -16.97 3.74
C GLU A 161 13.22 -16.04 4.34
N ALA A 162 13.06 -14.82 3.78
CA ALA A 162 12.06 -13.87 4.23
C ALA A 162 10.63 -14.42 4.11
N TYR A 163 10.30 -15.08 3.00
CA TYR A 163 8.96 -15.65 2.80
C TYR A 163 8.66 -16.76 3.81
N ILE A 164 9.65 -17.63 4.10
CA ILE A 164 9.52 -18.68 5.12
C ILE A 164 9.36 -18.06 6.52
N GLU A 165 10.12 -17.01 6.85
CA GLU A 165 9.98 -16.29 8.11
C GLU A 165 8.56 -15.72 8.28
N CYS A 166 8.01 -15.08 7.23
CA CYS A 166 6.65 -14.56 7.28
C CYS A 166 5.59 -15.66 7.48
N MET A 167 5.76 -16.81 6.83
CA MET A 167 4.90 -17.98 7.07
C MET A 167 5.02 -18.48 8.51
N ALA A 168 6.24 -18.52 9.08
CA ALA A 168 6.42 -18.88 10.49
C ALA A 168 5.74 -17.88 11.45
N CYS A 169 5.64 -16.61 11.04
CA CYS A 169 4.85 -15.58 11.74
C CYS A 169 3.33 -15.67 11.48
N GLY A 170 2.86 -16.71 10.80
CA GLY A 170 1.44 -16.96 10.57
C GLY A 170 0.83 -16.21 9.39
N ARG A 171 1.66 -15.66 8.47
CA ARG A 171 1.18 -14.82 7.36
C ARG A 171 1.63 -15.34 5.99
N VAL A 172 0.70 -15.36 5.04
CA VAL A 172 0.97 -15.61 3.62
C VAL A 172 0.64 -14.36 2.81
N HIS A 173 1.57 -13.95 1.95
CA HIS A 173 1.39 -12.81 1.05
C HIS A 173 0.71 -13.25 -0.26
N LEU A 174 -0.39 -12.60 -0.63
CA LEU A 174 -1.16 -12.92 -1.83
C LEU A 174 -0.98 -11.94 -2.99
N ASP A 175 -0.45 -10.73 -2.74
CA ASP A 175 -0.22 -9.75 -3.80
C ASP A 175 1.16 -9.97 -4.45
N GLU A 176 1.25 -11.02 -5.26
CA GLU A 176 2.53 -11.49 -5.80
C GLU A 176 3.14 -10.49 -6.82
N GLY A 177 4.45 -10.30 -6.74
CA GLY A 177 5.22 -9.47 -7.68
C GLY A 177 6.47 -8.85 -7.06
N GLU A 178 7.48 -8.60 -7.87
CA GLU A 178 8.70 -7.88 -7.50
C GLU A 178 8.42 -6.46 -6.98
N ARG A 179 7.28 -5.88 -7.38
CA ARG A 179 6.82 -4.57 -6.89
C ARG A 179 6.68 -4.50 -5.36
N ASN A 180 6.43 -5.65 -4.73
CA ASN A 180 6.23 -5.83 -3.29
C ASN A 180 7.50 -6.34 -2.59
N LEU A 181 8.65 -6.26 -3.25
CA LEU A 181 9.95 -6.58 -2.68
C LEU A 181 10.82 -5.34 -2.58
N ILE A 182 11.61 -5.28 -1.51
CA ILE A 182 12.70 -4.34 -1.33
C ILE A 182 13.97 -5.14 -1.06
N TRP A 183 14.95 -5.01 -1.94
CA TRP A 183 16.24 -5.68 -1.87
C TRP A 183 17.31 -4.75 -1.31
N ASP A 184 17.84 -5.07 -0.14
CA ASP A 184 19.03 -4.45 0.43
C ASP A 184 20.26 -5.32 0.14
N ASN A 185 20.92 -5.02 -0.99
CA ASN A 185 22.13 -5.71 -1.42
C ASN A 185 23.27 -5.61 -0.38
N ARG A 186 23.36 -4.51 0.37
CA ARG A 186 24.42 -4.29 1.36
C ARG A 186 24.24 -5.21 2.57
N ALA A 187 23.01 -5.32 3.06
CA ALA A 187 22.69 -6.20 4.17
C ALA A 187 22.47 -7.67 3.73
N GLY A 188 22.28 -7.92 2.43
CA GLY A 188 21.88 -9.23 1.93
C GLY A 188 20.47 -9.61 2.36
N LYS A 189 19.57 -8.63 2.55
CA LYS A 189 18.22 -8.84 3.08
C LYS A 189 17.15 -8.44 2.07
N CYS A 190 16.14 -9.30 1.93
CA CYS A 190 14.94 -9.03 1.14
C CYS A 190 13.77 -8.77 2.09
N TYR A 191 13.05 -7.68 1.87
CA TYR A 191 11.84 -7.32 2.60
C TYR A 191 10.62 -7.53 1.70
N ILE A 192 9.62 -8.25 2.19
CA ILE A 192 8.31 -8.37 1.56
C ILE A 192 7.42 -7.29 2.18
N VAL A 193 6.82 -6.45 1.35
CA VAL A 193 5.99 -5.30 1.77
C VAL A 193 4.57 -5.43 1.19
N ASP A 194 3.69 -4.48 1.56
CA ASP A 194 2.30 -4.42 1.08
C ASP A 194 1.45 -5.65 1.47
N TRP A 195 1.35 -5.92 2.78
CA TRP A 195 0.65 -7.07 3.36
C TRP A 195 -0.88 -6.92 3.44
N GLU A 196 -1.48 -6.08 2.59
CA GLU A 196 -2.90 -5.76 2.64
C GLU A 196 -3.80 -6.95 2.28
N ASP A 197 -3.36 -7.79 1.34
CA ASP A 197 -4.08 -9.00 0.91
C ASP A 197 -3.58 -10.26 1.63
N ALA A 198 -2.90 -10.10 2.77
CA ALA A 198 -2.33 -11.22 3.49
C ALA A 198 -3.39 -12.10 4.16
N LEU A 199 -3.20 -13.42 4.09
CA LEU A 199 -4.00 -14.40 4.83
C LEU A 199 -3.21 -15.00 5.99
N GLU A 200 -3.94 -15.62 6.91
CA GLU A 200 -3.35 -16.51 7.89
C GLU A 200 -2.83 -17.77 7.21
N THR A 201 -1.67 -18.26 7.67
CA THR A 201 -1.14 -19.54 7.21
C THR A 201 -1.99 -20.70 7.70
N THR A 202 -2.13 -21.70 6.86
CA THR A 202 -2.69 -23.01 7.17
C THR A 202 -1.60 -24.06 7.28
N PRO A 203 -1.86 -25.22 7.90
CA PRO A 203 -0.90 -26.34 7.92
C PRO A 203 -0.50 -26.89 6.54
N LYS A 204 -1.20 -26.48 5.47
CA LYS A 204 -0.90 -26.88 4.09
C LYS A 204 0.09 -25.93 3.41
N ASP A 205 0.34 -24.77 3.99
CA ASP A 205 1.22 -23.78 3.40
C ASP A 205 2.69 -24.18 3.58
N SER A 206 3.40 -24.17 2.47
CA SER A 206 4.82 -24.50 2.43
C SER A 206 5.50 -23.75 1.29
N TRP A 207 6.83 -23.64 1.37
CA TRP A 207 7.61 -23.01 0.32
C TRP A 207 7.53 -23.81 -0.98
N HIS A 208 7.31 -23.10 -2.09
CA HIS A 208 7.36 -23.66 -3.44
C HIS A 208 8.16 -22.73 -4.36
N ASP A 209 9.11 -23.28 -5.13
CA ASP A 209 9.98 -22.48 -6.02
C ASP A 209 9.20 -21.69 -7.10
N ARG A 210 7.95 -22.07 -7.39
CA ARG A 210 7.04 -21.25 -8.23
C ARG A 210 6.91 -19.81 -7.74
N LYS A 211 7.15 -19.55 -6.45
CA LYS A 211 7.15 -18.20 -5.86
C LYS A 211 8.18 -17.29 -6.52
N TYR A 212 9.31 -17.81 -6.98
CA TYR A 212 10.27 -17.00 -7.73
C TYR A 212 9.69 -16.46 -9.04
N LYS A 213 8.90 -17.28 -9.73
CA LYS A 213 8.20 -16.90 -10.97
C LYS A 213 7.05 -15.92 -10.69
N GLN A 214 6.26 -16.20 -9.65
CA GLN A 214 5.15 -15.34 -9.23
C GLN A 214 5.63 -13.93 -8.84
N TYR A 215 6.80 -13.84 -8.21
CA TYR A 215 7.45 -12.57 -7.86
C TYR A 215 8.39 -12.05 -8.96
N LEU A 216 8.34 -12.61 -10.16
CA LEU A 216 9.12 -12.18 -11.33
C LEU A 216 10.64 -12.14 -11.10
N LEU A 217 11.18 -12.89 -10.14
CA LEU A 217 12.61 -12.92 -9.81
C LEU A 217 13.41 -13.89 -10.69
N LYS A 218 12.75 -14.95 -11.16
CA LYS A 218 13.33 -15.98 -12.03
C LYS A 218 12.27 -16.53 -12.98
N TRP A 219 12.67 -16.79 -14.22
CA TRP A 219 11.91 -17.64 -15.14
C TRP A 219 12.44 -19.07 -15.03
N ASP A 220 11.52 -20.05 -15.09
CA ASP A 220 11.75 -21.47 -14.81
C ASP A 220 13.15 -21.99 -15.19
#